data_AF-A0A960Y866-F1
#
_entry.id   AF-A0A960Y866-F1
#
_cell.length_a   1.000
_cell.length_b   1.000
_cell.length_c   1.000
_cell.angle_alpha   90.00
_cell.angle_beta   90.00
_cell.angle_gamma   90.00
#
_symmetry.space_group_name_H-M   'P 1'
#
loop_
_entity.id
_entity.type
_entity.pdbx_description
1 polymer ?
#
loop_
_entity_poly.entity_id
_entity_poly.type
_entity_poly.pdbx_seq_one_letter_code
_entity_poly.pdbx_strand_id
1 'polypeptide(L)'
;MRPWILIPLVLLVGALLLVGTTRPEAARSVAGIAKSTVSAGKHQLPMLQIGRLAVRASHNHAVIERAAEYAGVMGSNTSIYRGIAEAAADLDAECPDLDRVLDLAVVCGSDGGAILALARSACRTTTPEEVQRWEDVYAQILSVAQYPDVESALAANTP
;
A
#
# COMPACT_ATOMS: atom_id res chain seq x y z
N MET A 1 24.80 -8.15 16.01
CA MET A 1 24.25 -7.80 14.68
C MET A 1 24.52 -8.97 13.73
N ARG A 2 23.49 -9.59 13.15
CA ARG A 2 23.63 -10.82 12.34
C ARG A 2 23.96 -10.46 10.87
N PRO A 3 25.06 -10.97 10.29
CA PRO A 3 25.58 -10.54 8.98
C PRO A 3 24.69 -10.91 7.78
N TRP A 4 23.69 -11.77 7.97
CA TRP A 4 22.83 -12.31 6.92
C TRP A 4 21.74 -11.32 6.47
N ILE A 5 21.49 -10.24 7.22
CA ILE A 5 20.52 -9.18 6.88
C ILE A 5 21.15 -8.09 6.02
N LEU A 6 22.48 -7.92 6.09
CA LEU A 6 23.19 -6.87 5.35
C LEU A 6 23.26 -7.15 3.85
N ILE A 7 23.32 -8.41 3.45
CA ILE A 7 23.42 -8.82 2.04
C ILE A 7 22.17 -8.43 1.22
N PRO A 8 20.93 -8.75 1.65
CA PRO A 8 19.75 -8.31 0.91
C PRO A 8 19.57 -6.78 0.94
N LEU A 9 19.96 -6.10 2.02
CA LEU A 9 19.90 -4.64 2.11
C LEU A 9 20.88 -3.96 1.13
N VAL A 10 22.11 -4.47 1.03
CA VAL A 10 23.14 -3.96 0.11
C VAL A 10 22.77 -4.23 -1.34
N LEU A 11 22.17 -5.38 -1.65
CA LEU A 11 21.66 -5.67 -3.00
C LEU A 11 20.45 -4.80 -3.36
N LEU A 12 19.56 -4.52 -2.39
CA LEU A 12 18.45 -3.59 -2.59
C LEU A 12 18.97 -2.17 -2.86
N VAL A 13 19.93 -1.70 -2.06
CA VAL A 13 20.58 -0.38 -2.22
C VAL A 13 21.37 -0.30 -3.54
N GLY A 14 22.06 -1.37 -3.94
CA GLY A 14 22.78 -1.44 -5.21
C GLY A 14 21.84 -1.42 -6.43
N ALA A 15 20.72 -2.15 -6.35
CA ALA A 15 19.67 -2.08 -7.36
C ALA A 15 18.99 -0.70 -7.39
N LEU A 16 18.80 -0.07 -6.23
CA LEU A 16 18.24 1.28 -6.11
C LEU A 16 19.13 2.37 -6.70
N LEU A 17 20.46 2.24 -6.59
CA LEU A 17 21.39 3.16 -7.21
C LEU A 17 21.35 3.08 -8.75
N LEU A 18 21.16 1.88 -9.30
CA LEU A 18 20.97 1.68 -10.75
C LEU A 18 19.60 2.19 -11.22
N VAL A 19 18.53 1.88 -10.49
CA VAL A 19 17.16 2.35 -10.78
C VAL A 19 17.04 3.86 -10.59
N GLY A 20 17.74 4.47 -9.63
CA GLY A 20 17.66 5.90 -9.32
C GLY A 20 18.09 6.83 -10.45
N THR A 21 18.83 6.32 -11.43
CA THR A 21 19.21 7.09 -12.64
C THR A 21 18.12 7.12 -13.72
N THR A 22 17.19 6.16 -13.71
CA THR A 22 16.14 6.02 -14.74
C THR A 22 14.71 6.14 -14.19
N ARG A 23 14.51 5.90 -12.89
CA ARG A 23 13.21 5.94 -12.19
C ARG A 23 13.39 6.53 -10.77
N PRO A 24 13.53 7.85 -10.64
CA PRO A 24 13.82 8.50 -9.36
C PRO A 24 12.69 8.39 -8.34
N GLU A 25 11.44 8.19 -8.78
CA GLU A 25 10.28 8.04 -7.90
C GLU A 25 10.21 6.65 -7.26
N ALA A 26 10.41 5.61 -8.05
CA ALA A 26 10.58 4.24 -7.56
C ALA A 26 11.70 4.17 -6.52
N ALA A 27 12.86 4.79 -6.80
CA ALA A 27 13.97 4.81 -5.87
C ALA A 27 13.66 5.54 -4.56
N ARG A 28 12.96 6.69 -4.63
CA ARG A 28 12.49 7.45 -3.46
C ARG A 28 11.52 6.63 -2.61
N SER A 29 10.50 6.03 -3.23
CA SER A 29 9.48 5.25 -2.54
C SER A 29 10.08 4.03 -1.83
N VAL A 30 10.93 3.27 -2.51
CA VAL A 30 11.60 2.11 -1.88
C VAL A 30 12.52 2.56 -0.73
N ALA A 31 13.22 3.69 -0.86
CA ALA A 31 14.04 4.23 0.23
C ALA A 31 13.19 4.68 1.43
N GLY A 32 12.03 5.29 1.20
CA GLY A 32 11.04 5.64 2.24
C GLY A 32 10.58 4.40 2.99
N ILE A 33 10.13 3.38 2.26
CA ILE A 33 9.70 2.09 2.83
C ILE A 33 10.83 1.44 3.62
N ALA A 34 12.05 1.38 3.06
CA ALA A 34 13.21 0.79 3.73
C ALA A 34 13.53 1.52 5.05
N LYS A 35 13.41 2.84 5.11
CA LYS A 35 13.57 3.61 6.35
C LYS A 35 12.50 3.21 7.37
N SER A 36 11.24 3.09 6.95
CA SER A 36 10.12 2.71 7.81
C SER A 36 10.19 1.26 8.30
N THR A 37 10.86 0.34 7.57
CA THR A 37 11.04 -1.06 8.02
C THR A 37 11.91 -1.20 9.27
N VAL A 38 12.82 -0.24 9.53
CA VAL A 38 13.72 -0.29 10.70
C VAL A 38 12.91 -0.23 12.01
N SER A 39 11.79 0.49 12.01
CA SER A 39 10.87 0.64 13.14
C SER A 39 9.75 -0.40 13.20
N ALA A 40 9.57 -1.23 12.17
CA ALA A 40 8.38 -2.08 12.00
C ALA A 40 8.42 -3.46 12.71
N GLY A 41 9.42 -3.72 13.56
CA GLY A 41 9.50 -4.95 14.35
C GLY A 41 9.40 -6.23 13.50
N LYS A 42 8.32 -7.01 13.66
CA LYS A 42 8.09 -8.29 12.96
C LYS A 42 7.42 -8.15 11.59
N HIS A 43 6.98 -6.95 11.19
CA HIS A 43 6.21 -6.71 9.96
C HIS A 43 7.07 -6.28 8.76
N GLN A 44 8.40 -6.39 8.89
CA GLN A 44 9.37 -6.01 7.86
C GLN A 44 9.17 -6.77 6.54
N LEU A 45 8.81 -8.05 6.59
CA LEU A 45 8.67 -8.87 5.37
C LEU A 45 7.51 -8.42 4.47
N PRO A 46 6.27 -8.25 4.98
CA PRO A 46 5.19 -7.66 4.19
C PRO A 46 5.53 -6.29 3.59
N MET A 47 6.15 -5.39 4.37
CA MET A 47 6.56 -4.07 3.88
C MET A 47 7.54 -4.17 2.70
N LEU A 48 8.54 -5.05 2.79
CA LEU A 48 9.51 -5.28 1.72
C LEU A 48 8.87 -5.91 0.49
N GLN A 49 7.89 -6.80 0.66
CA GLN A 49 7.12 -7.37 -0.46
C GLN A 49 6.35 -6.29 -1.20
N ILE A 50 5.74 -5.35 -0.48
CA ILE A 50 5.05 -4.19 -1.07
C ILE A 50 6.05 -3.25 -1.74
N GLY A 51 7.19 -2.97 -1.10
CA GLY A 51 8.21 -2.08 -1.67
C GLY A 51 8.78 -2.56 -3.01
N ARG A 52 8.81 -3.88 -3.27
CA ARG A 52 9.17 -4.39 -4.61
C ARG A 52 8.21 -3.94 -5.71
N LEU A 53 6.95 -3.67 -5.37
CA LEU A 53 5.94 -3.20 -6.32
C LEU A 53 6.24 -1.76 -6.79
N ALA A 54 6.90 -0.95 -5.97
CA ALA A 54 7.32 0.39 -6.38
C ALA A 54 8.36 0.37 -7.52
N VAL A 55 9.12 -0.72 -7.69
CA VAL A 55 10.11 -0.86 -8.78
C VAL A 55 9.42 -1.09 -10.13
N ARG A 56 8.29 -1.81 -10.13
CA ARG A 56 7.52 -2.10 -11.36
C ARG A 56 6.54 -0.98 -11.73
N ALA A 57 6.07 -0.22 -10.74
CA ALA A 57 5.09 0.84 -10.94
C ALA A 57 5.65 1.99 -11.78
N SER A 58 4.79 2.53 -12.64
CA SER A 58 5.06 3.78 -13.37
C SER A 58 4.43 4.98 -12.65
N HIS A 59 3.35 4.74 -11.91
CA HIS A 59 2.49 5.73 -11.25
C HIS A 59 2.13 5.27 -9.82
N ASN A 60 1.39 6.10 -9.07
CA ASN A 60 0.80 5.72 -7.78
C ASN A 60 1.82 5.30 -6.70
N HIS A 61 3.08 5.75 -6.79
CA HIS A 61 4.14 5.41 -5.83
C HIS A 61 3.76 5.75 -4.38
N ALA A 62 3.00 6.83 -4.17
CA ALA A 62 2.51 7.25 -2.86
C ALA A 62 1.57 6.21 -2.23
N VAL A 63 0.69 5.60 -3.03
CA VAL A 63 -0.22 4.53 -2.57
C VAL A 63 0.59 3.30 -2.15
N ILE A 64 1.62 2.94 -2.92
CA ILE A 64 2.47 1.79 -2.61
C ILE A 64 3.28 2.03 -1.32
N GLU A 65 3.82 3.23 -1.14
CA GLU A 65 4.54 3.62 0.08
C GLU A 65 3.62 3.56 1.31
N ARG A 66 2.45 4.18 1.23
CA ARG A 66 1.47 4.19 2.33
C ARG A 66 0.92 2.80 2.64
N ALA A 67 0.72 1.95 1.62
CA ALA A 67 0.33 0.56 1.82
C ALA A 67 1.40 -0.24 2.58
N ALA A 68 2.68 0.03 2.33
CA ALA A 68 3.76 -0.58 3.10
C ALA A 68 3.74 -0.08 4.55
N GLU A 69 3.54 1.22 4.79
CA GLU A 69 3.43 1.77 6.15
C GLU A 69 2.28 1.15 6.93
N TYR A 70 1.08 1.09 6.34
CA TYR A 70 -0.08 0.46 6.97
C TYR A 70 0.13 -1.03 7.22
N ALA A 71 0.79 -1.76 6.32
CA ALA A 71 1.17 -3.15 6.57
C ALA A 71 2.16 -3.30 7.74
N GLY A 72 2.99 -2.29 7.99
CA GLY A 72 3.91 -2.24 9.12
C GLY A 72 3.21 -2.06 10.47
N VAL A 73 2.10 -1.32 10.49
CA VAL A 73 1.33 -0.99 11.71
C VAL A 73 0.21 -2.00 11.97
N MET A 74 -0.58 -2.33 10.96
CA MET A 74 -1.86 -3.06 11.11
C MET A 74 -1.71 -4.58 11.28
N GLY A 75 -0.48 -5.09 11.30
CA GLY A 75 -0.18 -6.43 11.80
C GLY A 75 -0.70 -7.60 10.96
N SER A 76 -1.85 -8.19 11.32
CA SER A 76 -2.29 -9.54 10.93
C SER A 76 -2.98 -9.65 9.56
N ASN A 77 -3.35 -8.53 8.93
CA ASN A 77 -4.02 -8.51 7.62
C ASN A 77 -3.22 -7.72 6.58
N THR A 78 -1.98 -8.13 6.30
CA THR A 78 -1.12 -7.41 5.34
C THR A 78 -1.39 -7.71 3.87
N SER A 79 -2.17 -8.75 3.58
CA SER A 79 -2.51 -9.16 2.21
C SER A 79 -3.39 -8.14 1.48
N ILE A 80 -4.26 -7.44 2.22
CA ILE A 80 -5.12 -6.38 1.66
C ILE A 80 -4.28 -5.21 1.14
N TYR A 81 -3.32 -4.73 1.93
CA TYR A 81 -2.42 -3.64 1.53
C TYR A 81 -1.53 -4.05 0.37
N ARG A 82 -1.06 -5.31 0.36
CA ARG A 82 -0.34 -5.84 -0.79
C ARG A 82 -1.20 -5.89 -2.04
N GLY A 83 -2.46 -6.33 -1.95
CA GLY A 83 -3.35 -6.39 -3.12
C GLY A 83 -3.72 -5.00 -3.66
N ILE A 84 -3.88 -4.00 -2.79
CA ILE A 84 -4.09 -2.60 -3.20
C ILE A 84 -2.82 -2.04 -3.87
N ALA A 85 -1.65 -2.29 -3.29
CA ALA A 85 -0.38 -1.89 -3.90
C ALA A 85 -0.11 -2.62 -5.23
N GLU A 86 -0.54 -3.87 -5.36
CA GLU A 86 -0.48 -4.61 -6.63
C GLU A 86 -1.35 -3.92 -7.68
N ALA A 87 -2.60 -3.58 -7.34
CA ALA A 87 -3.49 -2.82 -8.21
C ALA A 87 -2.91 -1.46 -8.60
N ALA A 88 -2.32 -0.73 -7.66
CA ALA A 88 -1.65 0.56 -7.92
C ALA A 88 -0.49 0.42 -8.90
N ALA A 89 0.33 -0.62 -8.73
CA ALA A 89 1.52 -0.85 -9.52
C ALA A 89 1.26 -1.39 -10.92
N ASP A 90 0.08 -2.00 -11.16
CA ASP A 90 -0.34 -2.52 -12.47
C ASP A 90 -1.07 -1.46 -13.33
N LEU A 91 -1.23 -0.22 -12.82
CA LEU A 91 -1.86 0.88 -13.55
C LEU A 91 -0.85 1.75 -14.28
N ASP A 92 -1.20 2.07 -15.53
CA ASP A 92 -0.44 2.99 -16.39
C ASP A 92 -0.86 4.46 -16.23
N ALA A 93 -1.64 4.78 -15.19
CA ALA A 93 -2.09 6.15 -14.89
C ALA A 93 -2.26 6.36 -13.38
N GLU A 94 -2.26 7.63 -12.96
CA GLU A 94 -2.60 8.02 -11.60
C GLU A 94 -4.07 7.69 -11.30
N CYS A 95 -4.33 7.14 -10.12
CA CYS A 95 -5.65 6.77 -9.66
C CYS A 95 -5.86 7.21 -8.20
N PRO A 96 -6.39 8.42 -7.98
CA PRO A 96 -6.56 9.00 -6.65
C PRO A 96 -7.45 8.15 -5.71
N ASP A 97 -8.42 7.43 -6.27
CA ASP A 97 -9.35 6.61 -5.50
C ASP A 97 -8.70 5.41 -4.81
N LEU A 98 -7.52 4.95 -5.27
CA LEU A 98 -6.79 3.90 -4.58
C LEU A 98 -6.31 4.34 -3.18
N ASP A 99 -6.02 5.63 -2.98
CA ASP A 99 -5.65 6.17 -1.67
C ASP A 99 -6.85 6.10 -0.71
N ARG A 100 -8.05 6.42 -1.21
CA ARG A 100 -9.31 6.31 -0.45
C ARG A 100 -9.60 4.86 -0.08
N VAL A 101 -9.40 3.92 -1.00
CA VAL A 101 -9.60 2.48 -0.72
C VAL A 101 -8.56 1.96 0.26
N LEU A 102 -7.34 2.50 0.23
CA LEU A 102 -6.31 2.17 1.19
C LEU A 102 -6.68 2.62 2.61
N ASP A 103 -7.20 3.83 2.76
CA ASP A 103 -7.70 4.32 4.05
C ASP A 103 -8.92 3.51 4.52
N LEU A 104 -9.82 3.14 3.60
CA LEU A 104 -10.94 2.24 3.88
C LEU A 104 -10.47 0.88 4.43
N ALA A 105 -9.42 0.29 3.83
CA ALA A 105 -8.80 -0.95 4.30
C ALA A 105 -8.34 -0.85 5.76
N VAL A 106 -7.77 0.28 6.15
CA VAL A 106 -7.30 0.52 7.51
C VAL A 106 -8.46 0.61 8.50
N VAL A 107 -9.51 1.37 8.18
CA VAL A 107 -10.62 1.59 9.11
C VAL A 107 -11.57 0.39 9.23
N CYS A 108 -11.64 -0.49 8.23
CA CYS A 108 -12.55 -1.65 8.24
C CYS A 108 -11.96 -2.91 8.90
N GLY A 109 -10.63 -3.01 9.06
CA GLY A 109 -9.97 -4.03 9.87
C GLY A 109 -10.05 -5.50 9.40
N SER A 110 -11.02 -5.94 8.59
CA SER A 110 -11.20 -7.38 8.32
C SER A 110 -11.89 -7.84 7.02
N ASP A 111 -12.65 -7.03 6.28
CA ASP A 111 -13.26 -7.50 5.00
C ASP A 111 -12.36 -7.22 3.77
N GLY A 112 -11.33 -8.05 3.61
CA GLY A 112 -10.35 -7.89 2.54
C GLY A 112 -10.88 -8.17 1.12
N GLY A 113 -11.93 -8.97 0.97
CA GLY A 113 -12.43 -9.37 -0.35
C GLY A 113 -13.13 -8.23 -1.09
N ALA A 114 -14.09 -7.59 -0.41
CA ALA A 114 -14.85 -6.49 -0.98
C ALA A 114 -13.98 -5.27 -1.28
N ILE A 115 -13.06 -4.93 -0.37
CA ILE A 115 -12.13 -3.80 -0.52
C ILE A 115 -11.16 -4.02 -1.69
N LEU A 116 -10.65 -5.25 -1.88
CA LEU A 116 -9.81 -5.56 -3.04
C LEU A 116 -10.57 -5.51 -4.37
N ALA A 117 -11.84 -5.94 -4.38
CA ALA A 117 -12.69 -5.80 -5.55
C ALA A 117 -12.92 -4.32 -5.90
N LEU A 118 -13.16 -3.49 -4.87
CA LEU A 118 -13.32 -2.03 -5.00
C LEU A 118 -12.04 -1.34 -5.48
N ALA A 119 -10.87 -1.74 -4.99
CA ALA A 119 -9.58 -1.23 -5.45
C ALA A 119 -9.37 -1.50 -6.95
N ARG A 120 -9.69 -2.72 -7.41
CA ARG A 120 -9.52 -3.11 -8.82
C ARG A 120 -10.50 -2.43 -9.77
N SER A 121 -11.64 -1.96 -9.27
CA SER A 121 -12.63 -1.22 -10.06
C SER A 121 -12.39 0.29 -10.09
N ALA A 122 -11.75 0.87 -9.08
CA ALA A 122 -11.55 2.32 -8.91
C ALA A 122 -11.05 3.05 -10.16
N CYS A 123 -10.15 2.42 -10.91
CA CYS A 123 -9.48 3.02 -12.06
C CYS A 123 -10.00 2.51 -13.42
N ARG A 124 -11.06 1.69 -13.40
CA ARG A 124 -11.76 1.18 -14.60
C ARG A 124 -13.09 1.88 -14.83
N THR A 125 -13.48 2.73 -13.90
CA THR A 125 -14.69 3.53 -13.89
C THR A 125 -14.60 4.64 -14.92
N THR A 126 -15.40 4.56 -15.98
CA THR A 126 -15.33 5.47 -17.12
C THR A 126 -16.62 6.25 -17.34
N THR A 127 -17.76 5.74 -16.86
CA THR A 127 -19.05 6.43 -16.96
C THR A 127 -19.52 6.99 -15.62
N PRO A 128 -20.37 8.03 -15.60
CA PRO A 128 -20.97 8.55 -14.36
C PRO A 128 -21.71 7.48 -13.55
N GLU A 129 -22.39 6.54 -14.22
CA GLU A 129 -23.12 5.45 -13.56
C GLU A 129 -22.18 4.44 -12.91
N GLU A 130 -21.03 4.15 -13.53
CA GLU A 130 -20.01 3.30 -12.94
C GLU A 130 -19.39 3.99 -11.71
N VAL A 131 -19.15 5.30 -11.78
CA VAL A 131 -18.59 6.09 -10.66
C VAL A 131 -19.57 6.10 -9.51
N GLN A 132 -20.85 6.34 -9.76
CA GLN A 132 -21.86 6.29 -8.72
C GLN A 132 -21.93 4.90 -8.08
N ARG A 133 -21.90 3.84 -8.88
CA ARG A 133 -21.92 2.47 -8.36
C ARG A 133 -20.69 2.17 -7.51
N TRP A 134 -19.52 2.69 -7.89
CA TRP A 134 -18.30 2.57 -7.11
C TRP A 134 -18.43 3.29 -5.76
N GLU A 135 -18.93 4.53 -5.76
CA GLU A 135 -19.17 5.33 -4.55
C GLU A 135 -20.20 4.67 -3.63
N ASP A 136 -21.26 4.07 -4.18
CA ASP A 136 -22.28 3.35 -3.40
C ASP A 136 -21.65 2.15 -2.65
N VAL A 137 -20.79 1.38 -3.32
CA VAL A 137 -20.06 0.26 -2.70
C VAL A 137 -19.06 0.76 -1.66
N TYR A 138 -18.33 1.84 -1.96
CA TYR A 138 -17.42 2.49 -1.02
C TYR A 138 -18.17 2.89 0.26
N ALA A 139 -19.29 3.60 0.12
CA ALA A 139 -20.10 4.06 1.25
C ALA A 139 -20.69 2.89 2.05
N GLN A 140 -21.11 1.81 1.37
CA GLN A 140 -21.61 0.61 2.03
C GLN A 140 -20.52 -0.04 2.90
N ILE A 141 -19.30 -0.20 2.40
CA ILE A 141 -18.19 -0.77 3.17
C ILE A 141 -17.80 0.17 4.32
N LEU A 142 -17.75 1.48 4.06
CA LEU A 142 -17.41 2.47 5.08
C LEU A 142 -18.43 2.49 6.23
N SER A 143 -19.71 2.22 5.94
CA SER A 143 -20.77 2.20 6.97
C SER A 143 -20.56 1.14 8.07
N VAL A 144 -19.72 0.14 7.81
CA VAL A 144 -19.35 -0.92 8.76
C VAL A 144 -17.89 -0.81 9.22
N ALA A 145 -17.26 0.36 9.06
CA ALA A 145 -15.92 0.61 9.54
C ALA A 145 -15.79 0.35 11.04
N GLN A 146 -14.69 -0.31 11.43
CA GLN A 146 -14.37 -0.63 12.81
C GLN A 146 -13.85 0.60 13.57
N TYR A 147 -13.17 1.50 12.85
CA TYR A 147 -12.59 2.72 13.40
C TYR A 147 -13.24 3.96 12.77
N PRO A 148 -13.36 5.07 13.51
CA PRO A 148 -13.96 6.30 12.99
C PRO A 148 -13.11 6.97 11.91
N ASP A 149 -11.79 6.78 11.98
CA ASP A 149 -10.79 7.37 11.09
C ASP A 149 -9.49 6.56 11.10
N VAL A 150 -8.62 6.87 10.14
CA VAL A 150 -7.31 6.21 9.96
C VAL A 150 -6.40 6.43 11.18
N GLU A 151 -6.39 7.63 11.77
CA GLU A 151 -5.53 7.94 12.91
C GLU A 151 -5.87 7.06 14.11
N SER A 152 -7.16 6.91 14.40
CA SER A 152 -7.70 6.04 15.44
C SER A 152 -7.35 4.58 15.20
N ALA A 153 -7.44 4.11 13.95
CA ALA A 153 -7.07 2.75 13.57
C ALA A 153 -5.57 2.49 13.77
N LEU A 154 -4.71 3.41 13.32
CA LEU A 154 -3.26 3.29 13.48
C LEU A 154 -2.84 3.36 14.95
N ALA A 155 -3.42 4.27 15.74
CA ALA A 155 -3.16 4.38 17.17
C ALA A 155 -3.55 3.09 17.92
N ALA A 156 -4.67 2.46 17.55
CA ALA A 156 -5.11 1.21 18.15
C ALA A 156 -4.22 0.00 17.82
N ASN A 157 -3.43 0.07 16.74
CA ASN A 157 -2.59 -1.02 16.25
C ASN A 157 -1.09 -0.74 16.39
N THR A 158 -0.71 0.44 16.89
CA THR A 158 0.69 0.77 17.18
C THR A 158 1.10 0.11 18.50
N PRO A 159 2.19 -0.68 18.55
CA PRO A 159 2.62 -1.43 19.73
C PRO A 159 3.17 -0.57 20.87
#